data_AF-A0A3D2N8L8-F1
#
_entry.id   AF-A0A3D2N8L8-F1
#
_cell.length_a   1.000
_cell.length_b   1.000
_cell.length_c   1.000
_cell.angle_alpha   90.00
_cell.angle_beta   90.00
_cell.angle_gamma   90.00
#
_symmetry.space_group_name_H-M   'P 1'
#
loop_
_entity.id
_entity.type
_entity.pdbx_description
1 polymer ?
#
loop_
_entity_poly.entity_id
_entity_poly.type
_entity_poly.pdbx_seq_one_letter_code
_entity_poly.pdbx_strand_id
1 'polypeptide(L)' 'AAEKAKIELSSTPSSTISLPFITADSTGPKHLEMTLTQAKFNEMTADLVESTMGPV' A
#
# COMPACT_ATOMS: atom_id res chain seq x y z
N ALA A 1 -4.25 -6.31 -4.81
CA ALA A 1 -3.23 -5.29 -5.15
C ALA A 1 -2.34 -4.94 -3.97
N ALA A 2 -2.90 -4.63 -2.79
CA ALA A 2 -2.11 -4.29 -1.60
C ALA A 2 -1.08 -5.36 -1.20
N GLU A 3 -1.44 -6.65 -1.18
CA GLU A 3 -0.50 -7.73 -0.85
C GLU A 3 0.67 -7.82 -1.84
N LYS A 4 0.39 -7.64 -3.13
CA LYS A 4 1.41 -7.63 -4.18
C LYS A 4 2.35 -6.43 -4.02
N ALA A 5 1.79 -5.25 -3.78
CA ALA A 5 2.57 -4.04 -3.53
C ALA A 5 3.44 -4.17 -2.27
N LYS A 6 2.92 -4.77 -1.19
CA LYS A 6 3.71 -5.07 0.03
C LYS A 6 4.91 -5.96 -0.29
N ILE A 7 4.70 -7.04 -1.04
CA ILE A 7 5.78 -7.97 -1.43
C ILE A 7 6.81 -7.26 -2.31
N GLU A 8 6.37 -6.45 -3.27
CA GLU A 8 7.26 -5.65 -4.12
C GLU A 8 8.07 -4.65 -3.29
N LEU A 9 7.45 -3.97 -2.33
CA LEU A 9 8.10 -3.01 -1.43
C LEU A 9 9.13 -3.64 -0.49
N SER A 10 9.08 -4.96 -0.27
CA SER A 10 10.15 -5.68 0.42
C SER A 10 11.44 -5.79 -0.42
N SER A 11 11.39 -5.53 -1.71
CA SER A 11 12.54 -5.60 -2.63
C SER A 11 12.80 -4.30 -3.40
N THR A 12 11.81 -3.42 -3.54
CA THR A 12 11.92 -2.15 -4.28
C THR A 12 11.56 -0.95 -3.39
N PRO A 13 12.16 0.23 -3.63
CA PRO A 13 11.88 1.43 -2.83
C PRO A 13 10.47 2.02 -3.10
N SER A 14 9.81 1.61 -4.19
CA SER A 14 8.47 2.05 -4.57
C SER A 14 7.74 0.98 -5.38
N SER A 15 6.42 0.91 -5.23
CA SER A 15 5.51 0.10 -6.06
C SER A 15 4.30 0.95 -6.47
N THR A 16 3.84 0.76 -7.71
CA THR A 16 2.66 1.46 -8.24
C THR A 16 1.45 0.52 -8.21
N ILE A 17 0.45 0.91 -7.43
CA ILE A 17 -0.84 0.23 -7.32
C ILE A 17 -1.75 0.79 -8.41
N SER A 18 -2.00 0.01 -9.45
CA SER A 18 -2.97 0.33 -10.51
C SER A 18 -4.14 -0.67 -10.47
N LEU A 19 -5.33 -0.16 -10.18
CA LEU A 19 -6.59 -0.90 -10.14
C LEU A 19 -7.60 -0.19 -11.06
N PRO A 20 -7.71 -0.62 -12.33
CA PRO A 20 -8.68 -0.04 -13.23
C PRO A 20 -10.10 -0.49 -12.86
N PHE A 21 -11.08 0.39 -13.04
CA PHE A 21 -12.52 0.11 -12.78
C PHE A 21 -12.82 -0.37 -11.35
N ILE A 22 -12.14 0.21 -10.34
CA ILE A 22 -12.30 -0.20 -8.94
C ILE A 22 -13.72 0.05 -8.41
N THR A 23 -14.38 1.10 -8.89
CA THR A 23 -15.77 1.42 -8.59
C THR A 23 -16.34 2.32 -9.68
N ALA A 24 -17.64 2.59 -9.65
CA ALA A 24 -18.28 3.59 -10.49
C ALA A 24 -19.08 4.55 -9.62
N ASP A 25 -18.92 5.85 -9.84
CA ASP A 25 -19.76 6.88 -9.23
C ASP A 25 -20.70 7.50 -10.28
N SER A 26 -21.46 8.52 -9.90
CA SER A 26 -22.35 9.25 -10.82
C SER A 26 -21.64 9.88 -12.02
N THR A 27 -20.31 9.96 -12.02
CA THR A 27 -19.48 10.50 -13.11
C THR A 27 -18.84 9.42 -13.98
N GLY A 28 -19.00 8.14 -13.65
CA GLY A 28 -18.51 7.00 -14.41
C GLY A 28 -17.53 6.10 -13.65
N PRO A 29 -16.87 5.16 -14.35
CA PRO A 29 -15.91 4.25 -13.74
C PRO A 29 -14.69 5.00 -13.22
N LYS A 30 -14.25 4.63 -12.02
CA LYS A 30 -13.05 5.15 -11.36
C LYS A 30 -11.92 4.16 -11.45
N HIS A 31 -10.72 4.70 -11.62
CA HIS A 31 -9.47 3.96 -11.60
C HIS A 31 -8.68 4.44 -10.37
N LEU A 32 -8.10 3.50 -9.64
CA LEU A 32 -7.16 3.83 -8.58
C LEU A 32 -5.76 3.64 -9.12
N GLU A 33 -5.02 4.74 -9.27
CA GLU A 33 -3.59 4.71 -9.57
C GLU A 33 -2.86 5.45 -8.45
N MET A 34 -2.01 4.74 -7.72
CA MET A 34 -1.29 5.28 -6.57
C MET A 34 0.11 4.70 -6.51
N THR A 35 1.12 5.56 -6.42
CA THR A 35 2.49 5.14 -6.13
C THR A 35 2.71 5.14 -4.62
N LEU A 36 3.08 3.99 -4.06
CA LEU A 36 3.42 3.83 -2.66
C LEU A 36 4.94 3.63 -2.53
N THR A 37 5.56 4.31 -1.58
CA THR A 37 6.99 4.15 -1.27
C THR A 37 7.19 3.26 -0.05
N GLN A 38 8.35 2.62 0.04
CA GLN A 38 8.72 1.79 1.19
C GLN A 38 8.71 2.61 2.49
N ALA A 39 9.21 3.85 2.43
CA ALA A 39 9.19 4.76 3.57
C ALA A 39 7.75 5.03 4.07
N LYS A 40 6.82 5.32 3.16
CA LYS A 40 5.42 5.56 3.53
C LYS A 40 4.72 4.30 4.04
N PHE A 41 5.03 3.14 3.46
CA PHE A 41 4.53 1.86 3.95
C PHE A 41 5.01 1.55 5.37
N ASN A 42 6.29 1.78 5.66
CA ASN A 42 6.85 1.60 7.00
C ASN A 42 6.24 2.58 8.01
N GLU A 43 6.01 3.84 7.62
CA GLU A 43 5.31 4.82 8.47
C GLU A 43 3.88 4.36 8.82
N MET A 44 3.13 3.85 7.84
CA MET A 44 1.75 3.37 8.05
C MET A 44 1.64 2.06 8.82
N THR A 45 2.73 1.33 9.01
CA THR A 45 2.77 0.03 9.70
C THR A 45 3.66 0.04 10.94
N ALA A 46 4.19 1.21 11.31
CA ALA A 46 5.11 1.36 12.44
C ALA A 46 4.48 0.91 13.76
N ASP A 47 3.20 1.23 13.97
CA ASP A 47 2.42 0.83 15.14
C ASP A 47 2.23 -0.69 15.23
N LEU A 48 2.03 -1.35 14.08
CA LEU A 48 1.92 -2.81 14.00
C LEU A 48 3.26 -3.47 14.33
N VAL A 49 4.38 -2.92 13.86
CA VAL A 49 5.73 -3.41 14.19
C VAL A 49 6.02 -3.21 15.68
N GLU A 50 5.73 -2.03 16.22
CA GLU A 50 5.93 -1.71 17.64
C GLU A 50 5.10 -2.63 18.54
N SER A 51 3.87 -2.94 18.15
CA SER A 51 3.00 -3.90 18.87
C SER A 51 3.55 -5.34 18.89
N THR A 52 4.41 -5.71 17.93
CA THR A 52 5.08 -7.02 17.92
C THR A 52 6.39 -7.03 18.73
N MET A 53 6.92 -5.87 19.10
CA MET A 53 8.11 -5.73 19.94
C MET A 53 7.78 -5.82 21.44
N GLY A 54 6.94 -6.78 21.85
CA GLY A 54 6.60 -7.03 23.27
C GLY A 54 7.82 -7.05 24.20
N PRO A 55 7.63 -6.88 25.53
CA PRO A 55 8.67 -6.46 26.45
C PRO A 55 9.91 -7.36 26.36
N VAL A 56 11.08 -6.70 26.22
CA VAL A 56 12.41 -7.34 26.21
C VAL A 56 12.72 -8.06 27.52
#